data_AF-A0A9W8IP01-F1
#
_entry.id   AF-A0A9W8IP01-F1
#
_cell.length_a   1.000
_cell.length_b   1.000
_cell.length_c   1.000
_cell.angle_alpha   90.00
_cell.angle_beta   90.00
_cell.angle_gamma   90.00
#
_symmetry.space_group_name_H-M   'P 1'
#
loop_
_entity.id
_entity.type
_entity.pdbx_description
1 polymer ?
#
loop_
_entity_poly.entity_id
_entity_poly.type
_entity_poly.pdbx_seq_one_letter_code
_entity_poly.pdbx_strand_id
1 'polypeptide(L)'
;MATQNSHRLLARLQRDLAELREQPYPGVAVFTDDADIRKFCLVLTPPAGPWKDLALHFDVRLPASWPLDPPSVSTSVYGIDHPNLFGSYICCDLLKSHEELERGYTGGYTPALTLRGLFLQFLTFFSSTSVEQDYGSSIEIGDAMITTYITEHDLATASTPWDRCCRNGPCTCQPLKGQQLDLERKWKDDFRRETTLVEYKTTYGPVIHQVKGASASPDRIHRFEKRNPRWRQTFDLITRWTCKTCPYGSADLPHNASSADITMQDAVDVEPSALHRPPPTCVLHLLNDDILLEIASHLPSEVLITFGQAYLRFQHLISGHHIFLLRELQCFFLKTPLNQGILGIGVALDPGPRTLSSDFDWLSLEAFAEHRVRKSIQKRDFQYFLPLAFNKPHFDRAKKDIWTGVAAIDTAVRQANANVDANRGEPSRTRCSPFSSK
;
A
#
# COMPACT_ATOMS: atom_id res chain seq x y z
N MET A 1 -29.83 -22.39 4.68
CA MET A 1 -29.67 -21.23 5.59
C MET A 1 -28.41 -20.43 5.23
N ALA A 2 -28.37 -19.82 4.04
CA ALA A 2 -27.15 -19.18 3.50
C ALA A 2 -27.44 -17.84 2.77
N THR A 3 -28.56 -17.18 3.07
CA THR A 3 -29.11 -16.10 2.21
C THR A 3 -29.11 -14.70 2.83
N GLN A 4 -28.78 -14.51 4.12
CA GLN A 4 -28.66 -13.17 4.73
C GLN A 4 -27.21 -12.68 4.88
N ASN A 5 -26.25 -13.58 5.15
CA ASN A 5 -24.83 -13.25 5.36
C ASN A 5 -24.11 -12.64 4.13
N SER A 6 -24.74 -12.59 2.96
CA SER A 6 -24.11 -12.16 1.70
C SER A 6 -24.27 -10.68 1.39
N HIS A 7 -25.32 -10.00 1.87
CA HIS A 7 -25.67 -8.67 1.34
C HIS A 7 -24.66 -7.60 1.76
N ARG A 8 -24.19 -7.61 3.00
CA ARG A 8 -23.24 -6.60 3.52
C ARG A 8 -21.82 -6.80 3.02
N LEU A 9 -21.37 -8.05 2.88
CA LEU A 9 -20.12 -8.37 2.19
C LEU A 9 -20.18 -7.99 0.71
N LEU A 10 -21.32 -8.19 0.04
CA LEU A 10 -21.51 -7.75 -1.34
C LEU A 10 -21.49 -6.22 -1.44
N ALA A 11 -22.19 -5.51 -0.54
CA ALA A 11 -22.17 -4.05 -0.49
C ALA A 11 -20.75 -3.51 -0.22
N ARG A 12 -19.98 -4.17 0.64
CA ARG A 12 -18.55 -3.89 0.87
C ARG A 12 -17.73 -4.06 -0.42
N LEU A 13 -17.91 -5.17 -1.14
CA LEU A 13 -17.23 -5.39 -2.42
C LEU A 13 -17.62 -4.34 -3.47
N GLN A 14 -18.92 -4.06 -3.63
CA GLN A 14 -19.41 -3.07 -4.58
C GLN A 14 -18.85 -1.69 -4.28
N ARG A 15 -18.74 -1.31 -3.00
CA ARG A 15 -18.12 -0.05 -2.59
C ARG A 15 -16.65 0.03 -2.98
N ASP A 16 -15.89 -1.04 -2.76
CA ASP A 16 -14.47 -1.06 -3.11
C ASP A 16 -14.25 -0.98 -4.62
N LEU A 17 -15.11 -1.62 -5.42
CA LEU A 17 -15.08 -1.53 -6.88
C LEU A 17 -15.55 -0.15 -7.38
N ALA A 18 -16.56 0.44 -6.75
CA ALA A 18 -17.00 1.80 -7.05
C ALA A 18 -15.89 2.82 -6.73
N GLU A 19 -15.21 2.69 -5.59
CA GLU A 19 -14.09 3.54 -5.20
C GLU A 19 -12.98 3.52 -6.26
N LEU A 20 -12.64 2.35 -6.80
CA LEU A 20 -11.64 2.22 -7.87
C LEU A 20 -12.06 2.91 -9.18
N ARG A 21 -13.35 2.92 -9.50
CA ARG A 21 -13.89 3.52 -10.73
C ARG A 21 -14.09 5.03 -10.62
N GLU A 22 -14.63 5.48 -9.50
CA GLU A 22 -15.00 6.88 -9.25
C GLU A 22 -13.80 7.72 -8.81
N GLN A 23 -12.80 7.08 -8.20
CA GLN A 23 -11.58 7.73 -7.70
C GLN A 23 -10.33 7.01 -8.23
N PRO A 24 -10.13 7.00 -9.56
CA PRO A 24 -8.99 6.33 -10.17
C PRO A 24 -7.69 6.92 -9.64
N TYR A 25 -6.70 6.06 -9.40
CA TYR A 25 -5.37 6.49 -8.99
C TYR A 25 -4.40 6.39 -10.17
N PRO A 26 -3.54 7.41 -10.40
CA PRO A 26 -2.53 7.35 -11.44
C PRO A 26 -1.66 6.10 -11.31
N GLY A 27 -1.62 5.29 -12.37
CA GLY A 27 -0.86 4.04 -12.39
C GLY A 27 -1.56 2.83 -11.79
N VAL A 28 -2.85 2.91 -11.43
CA VAL A 28 -3.68 1.75 -11.07
C VAL A 28 -4.90 1.72 -11.97
N ALA A 29 -5.04 0.67 -12.78
CA ALA A 29 -6.22 0.43 -13.60
C ALA A 29 -6.82 -0.95 -13.32
N VAL A 30 -8.14 -1.02 -13.19
CA VAL A 30 -8.87 -2.26 -12.89
C VAL A 30 -9.96 -2.49 -13.93
N PHE A 31 -10.02 -3.69 -14.48
CA PHE A 31 -10.99 -4.09 -15.49
C PHE A 31 -11.78 -5.31 -15.01
N THR A 32 -13.03 -5.06 -14.64
CA THR A 32 -13.95 -6.07 -14.10
C THR A 32 -14.71 -6.80 -15.20
N ASP A 33 -15.02 -8.07 -14.95
CA ASP A 33 -16.01 -8.82 -15.72
C ASP A 33 -17.38 -8.70 -15.05
N ASP A 34 -18.41 -8.31 -15.82
CA ASP A 34 -19.79 -8.20 -15.32
C ASP A 34 -20.37 -9.57 -14.92
N ALA A 35 -19.86 -10.67 -15.51
CA ALA A 35 -20.30 -12.02 -15.17
C ALA A 35 -19.76 -12.50 -13.81
N ASP A 36 -18.58 -12.04 -13.40
CA ASP A 36 -17.94 -12.41 -12.13
C ASP A 36 -17.08 -11.27 -11.58
N ILE A 37 -17.71 -10.38 -10.80
CA ILE A 37 -17.06 -9.22 -10.18
C ILE A 37 -15.92 -9.57 -9.19
N ARG A 38 -15.73 -10.86 -8.86
CA ARG A 38 -14.62 -11.34 -8.02
C ARG A 38 -13.37 -11.68 -8.84
N LYS A 39 -13.46 -11.64 -10.17
CA LYS A 39 -12.36 -11.84 -11.11
C LYS A 39 -12.18 -10.59 -11.94
N PHE A 40 -10.98 -10.05 -11.96
CA PHE A 40 -10.70 -8.85 -12.74
C PHE A 40 -9.21 -8.73 -13.05
N CYS A 41 -8.91 -7.96 -14.09
CA CYS A 41 -7.54 -7.61 -14.43
C CYS A 41 -7.12 -6.39 -13.62
N LEU A 42 -5.91 -6.42 -13.08
CA LEU A 42 -5.23 -5.28 -12.49
C LEU A 42 -4.03 -4.92 -13.36
N VAL A 43 -3.92 -3.66 -13.71
CA VAL A 43 -2.76 -3.12 -14.41
C VAL A 43 -2.12 -2.06 -13.53
N LEU A 44 -0.85 -2.28 -13.19
CA LEU A 44 -0.04 -1.35 -12.41
C LEU A 44 0.99 -0.70 -13.31
N THR A 45 1.07 0.63 -13.28
CA THR A 45 2.08 1.42 -13.98
C THR A 45 2.91 2.17 -12.95
N PRO A 46 4.06 1.60 -12.52
CA PRO A 46 4.91 2.21 -11.50
C PRO A 46 5.38 3.61 -11.93
N PRO A 47 5.23 4.66 -11.09
CA PRO A 47 5.76 5.99 -11.39
C PRO A 47 7.28 6.12 -11.18
N ALA A 48 7.89 5.14 -10.51
CA ALA A 48 9.30 5.11 -10.16
C ALA A 48 9.84 3.67 -10.15
N GLY A 49 11.12 3.50 -9.85
CA GLY A 49 11.73 2.18 -9.75
C GLY A 49 12.09 1.59 -11.12
N PRO A 50 12.54 0.33 -11.16
CA PRO A 50 13.14 -0.25 -12.36
C PRO A 50 12.14 -0.50 -13.48
N TRP A 51 10.84 -0.54 -13.17
CA TRP A 51 9.74 -0.73 -14.13
C TRP A 51 8.95 0.54 -14.40
N LYS A 52 9.52 1.72 -14.10
CA LYS A 52 8.86 3.00 -14.33
C LYS A 52 8.19 3.06 -15.72
N ASP A 53 6.93 3.48 -15.72
CA ASP A 53 6.05 3.66 -16.88
C ASP A 53 5.66 2.38 -17.65
N LEU A 54 6.08 1.18 -17.20
CA LEU A 54 5.60 -0.08 -17.78
C LEU A 54 4.26 -0.47 -17.19
N ALA A 55 3.31 -0.84 -18.06
CA ALA A 55 2.03 -1.39 -17.65
C ALA A 55 2.21 -2.88 -17.31
N LEU A 56 2.24 -3.21 -16.02
CA LEU A 56 2.37 -4.58 -15.51
C LEU A 56 0.97 -5.17 -15.28
N HIS A 57 0.64 -6.25 -16.00
CA HIS A 57 -0.67 -6.90 -15.91
C HIS A 57 -0.69 -8.06 -14.91
N PHE A 58 -1.76 -8.12 -14.12
CA PHE A 58 -2.03 -9.13 -13.12
C PHE A 58 -3.48 -9.63 -13.21
N ASP A 59 -3.66 -10.92 -12.93
CA ASP A 59 -4.95 -11.53 -12.71
C ASP A 59 -5.29 -11.51 -11.21
N VAL A 60 -6.46 -10.98 -10.87
CA VAL A 60 -6.92 -10.87 -9.48
C VAL A 60 -8.14 -11.77 -9.25
N ARG A 61 -8.13 -12.50 -8.13
CA ARG A 61 -9.26 -13.30 -7.64
C ARG A 61 -9.56 -12.99 -6.19
N LEU A 62 -10.77 -12.50 -5.93
CA LEU A 62 -11.27 -12.30 -4.58
C LEU A 62 -11.83 -13.61 -4.01
N PRO A 63 -11.40 -14.04 -2.80
CA PRO A 63 -11.95 -15.23 -2.17
C PRO A 63 -13.41 -14.99 -1.74
N ALA A 64 -14.17 -16.06 -1.54
CA ALA A 64 -15.55 -15.96 -1.06
C ALA A 64 -15.63 -15.28 0.31
N SER A 65 -14.57 -15.39 1.11
CA SER A 65 -14.40 -14.78 2.43
C SER A 65 -13.99 -13.31 2.40
N TRP A 66 -13.76 -12.70 1.23
CA TRP A 66 -13.44 -11.25 1.13
C TRP A 66 -14.44 -10.39 1.93
N PRO A 67 -13.98 -9.45 2.77
CA PRO A 67 -12.60 -8.97 2.94
C PRO A 67 -11.85 -9.62 4.12
N LEU A 68 -12.27 -10.78 4.61
CA LEU A 68 -11.55 -11.46 5.70
C LEU A 68 -10.16 -11.92 5.24
N ASP A 69 -10.09 -12.51 4.06
CA ASP A 69 -8.86 -13.01 3.44
C ASP A 69 -8.47 -12.15 2.24
N PRO A 70 -7.16 -12.00 1.96
CA PRO A 70 -6.64 -11.19 0.85
C PRO A 70 -7.06 -11.75 -0.53
N PRO A 71 -6.97 -10.94 -1.60
CA PRO A 71 -7.03 -11.46 -2.95
C PRO A 71 -5.86 -12.40 -3.25
N SER A 72 -6.09 -13.34 -4.15
CA SER A 72 -5.01 -13.95 -4.91
C SER A 72 -4.67 -13.04 -6.09
N VAL A 73 -3.38 -12.69 -6.24
CA VAL A 73 -2.87 -11.91 -7.36
C VAL A 73 -1.72 -12.67 -8.01
N SER A 74 -1.80 -12.86 -9.32
CA SER A 74 -0.77 -13.53 -10.10
C SER A 74 -0.36 -12.68 -11.31
N THR A 75 0.91 -12.65 -11.64
CA THR A 75 1.34 -12.02 -12.89
C THR A 75 0.87 -12.82 -14.09
N SER A 76 0.43 -12.13 -15.14
CA SER A 76 0.00 -12.77 -16.39
C SER A 76 1.17 -13.04 -17.34
N VAL A 77 2.35 -12.47 -17.05
CA VAL A 77 3.57 -12.60 -17.87
C VAL A 77 4.69 -13.20 -17.04
N TYR A 78 5.22 -14.33 -17.48
CA TYR A 78 6.31 -15.04 -16.80
C TYR A 78 7.69 -14.45 -17.12
N GLY A 79 8.60 -14.52 -16.16
CA GLY A 79 10.02 -14.21 -16.35
C GLY A 79 10.44 -12.76 -16.03
N ILE A 80 9.54 -11.95 -15.47
CA ILE A 80 9.90 -10.63 -14.94
C ILE A 80 10.90 -10.81 -13.80
N ASP A 81 12.07 -10.18 -13.91
CA ASP A 81 13.17 -10.31 -12.93
C ASP A 81 12.91 -9.45 -11.68
N HIS A 82 12.09 -9.96 -10.76
CA HIS A 82 11.83 -9.36 -9.46
C HIS A 82 12.17 -10.36 -8.34
N PRO A 83 12.90 -9.99 -7.27
CA PRO A 83 13.33 -10.92 -6.21
C PRO A 83 12.21 -11.73 -5.55
N ASN A 84 11.05 -11.10 -5.36
CA ASN A 84 9.86 -11.69 -4.75
C ASN A 84 8.80 -12.17 -5.78
N LEU A 85 9.18 -12.41 -7.03
CA LEU A 85 8.29 -12.95 -8.07
C LEU A 85 8.80 -14.31 -8.56
N PHE A 86 8.01 -15.37 -8.31
CA PHE A 86 8.38 -16.75 -8.57
C PHE A 86 7.40 -17.38 -9.57
N GLY A 87 7.75 -17.34 -10.85
CA GLY A 87 6.81 -17.73 -11.91
C GLY A 87 5.62 -16.78 -11.92
N SER A 88 4.43 -17.28 -11.59
CA SER A 88 3.20 -16.47 -11.45
C SER A 88 2.94 -16.02 -10.01
N TYR A 89 3.62 -16.61 -9.03
CA TYR A 89 3.40 -16.36 -7.60
C TYR A 89 4.19 -15.12 -7.12
N ILE A 90 3.55 -14.28 -6.30
CA ILE A 90 4.12 -13.05 -5.78
C ILE A 90 4.27 -13.20 -4.26
N CYS A 91 5.50 -13.21 -3.77
CA CYS A 91 5.77 -13.29 -2.33
C CYS A 91 5.65 -11.90 -1.70
N CYS A 92 4.44 -11.55 -1.29
CA CYS A 92 4.12 -10.26 -0.67
C CYS A 92 3.17 -10.47 0.52
N ASP A 93 3.48 -9.86 1.66
CA ASP A 93 2.68 -10.00 2.88
C ASP A 93 1.27 -9.38 2.76
N LEU A 94 1.04 -8.55 1.74
CA LEU A 94 -0.28 -8.03 1.37
C LEU A 94 -1.20 -9.08 0.73
N LEU A 95 -0.64 -10.23 0.32
CA LEU A 95 -1.36 -11.33 -0.33
C LEU A 95 -1.41 -12.60 0.52
N LYS A 96 -0.79 -12.58 1.71
CA LYS A 96 -0.75 -13.69 2.67
C LYS A 96 -1.87 -13.53 3.69
N SER A 97 -2.54 -14.63 4.02
CA SER A 97 -3.46 -14.68 5.16
C SER A 97 -2.70 -14.49 6.48
N HIS A 98 -3.42 -14.15 7.55
CA HIS A 98 -2.79 -13.97 8.85
C HIS A 98 -2.09 -15.23 9.38
N GLU A 99 -2.60 -16.42 9.03
CA GLU A 99 -2.04 -17.70 9.48
C GLU A 99 -0.69 -18.01 8.85
N GLU A 100 -0.40 -17.42 7.69
CA GLU A 100 0.87 -17.57 6.96
C GLU A 100 1.95 -16.59 7.43
N LEU A 101 1.57 -15.58 8.23
CA LEU A 101 2.49 -14.56 8.73
C LEU A 101 3.09 -14.96 10.08
N GLU A 102 4.30 -14.48 10.35
CA GLU A 102 4.99 -14.75 11.60
C GLU A 102 4.19 -14.26 12.81
N ARG A 103 4.25 -15.03 13.92
CA ARG A 103 3.56 -14.64 15.16
C ARG A 103 4.12 -13.32 15.68
N GLY A 104 3.23 -12.36 15.91
CA GLY A 104 3.58 -11.01 16.37
C GLY A 104 3.86 -10.01 15.24
N TYR A 105 3.89 -10.44 13.97
CA TYR A 105 4.03 -9.54 12.84
C TYR A 105 2.74 -8.74 12.59
N THR A 106 2.83 -7.41 12.61
CA THR A 106 1.69 -6.49 12.51
C THR A 106 1.45 -5.92 11.10
N GLY A 107 2.38 -6.10 10.16
CA GLY A 107 2.29 -5.56 8.78
C GLY A 107 1.44 -6.41 7.82
N GLY A 108 1.49 -6.15 6.51
CA GLY A 108 0.77 -6.98 5.51
C GLY A 108 -0.74 -6.75 5.43
N TYR A 109 -1.48 -7.73 4.91
CA TYR A 109 -2.92 -7.59 4.67
C TYR A 109 -3.74 -7.45 5.96
N THR A 110 -4.78 -6.62 5.88
CA THR A 110 -5.84 -6.52 6.88
C THR A 110 -7.17 -6.23 6.18
N PRO A 111 -8.30 -6.74 6.70
CA PRO A 111 -9.64 -6.41 6.17
C PRO A 111 -9.99 -4.91 6.18
N ALA A 112 -9.20 -4.12 6.92
CA ALA A 112 -9.31 -2.67 6.92
C ALA A 112 -8.89 -2.03 5.59
N LEU A 113 -8.09 -2.69 4.75
CA LEU A 113 -7.74 -2.19 3.43
C LEU A 113 -8.96 -2.22 2.50
N THR A 114 -9.14 -1.16 1.71
CA THR A 114 -10.01 -1.23 0.53
C THR A 114 -9.22 -1.81 -0.64
N LEU A 115 -9.89 -2.25 -1.72
CA LEU A 115 -9.17 -2.65 -2.94
C LEU A 115 -8.27 -1.52 -3.48
N ARG A 116 -8.74 -0.27 -3.44
CA ARG A 116 -7.92 0.91 -3.79
C ARG A 116 -6.67 0.98 -2.91
N GLY A 117 -6.83 0.95 -1.59
CA GLY A 117 -5.72 0.99 -0.64
C GLY A 117 -4.73 -0.16 -0.81
N LEU A 118 -5.23 -1.37 -1.10
CA LEU A 118 -4.42 -2.55 -1.35
C LEU A 118 -3.60 -2.41 -2.64
N PHE A 119 -4.22 -2.00 -3.75
CA PHE A 119 -3.53 -1.85 -5.03
C PHE A 119 -2.56 -0.67 -5.06
N LEU A 120 -2.82 0.37 -4.27
CA LEU A 120 -1.86 1.43 -3.99
C LEU A 120 -0.58 0.89 -3.31
N GLN A 121 -0.73 0.10 -2.25
CA GLN A 121 0.43 -0.54 -1.60
C GLN A 121 1.10 -1.57 -2.51
N PHE A 122 0.34 -2.19 -3.41
CA PHE A 122 0.89 -3.12 -4.38
C PHE A 122 1.66 -2.40 -5.51
N LEU A 123 1.23 -1.19 -5.90
CA LEU A 123 1.97 -0.33 -6.82
C LEU A 123 3.32 0.08 -6.24
N THR A 124 3.40 0.40 -4.94
CA THR A 124 4.67 0.80 -4.31
C THR A 124 5.67 -0.33 -4.27
N PHE A 125 5.22 -1.59 -4.15
CA PHE A 125 6.08 -2.78 -4.26
C PHE A 125 6.87 -2.81 -5.58
N PHE A 126 6.23 -2.47 -6.71
CA PHE A 126 6.89 -2.38 -8.02
C PHE A 126 7.54 -1.01 -8.30
N SER A 127 7.37 -0.03 -7.41
CA SER A 127 7.95 1.31 -7.55
C SER A 127 9.23 1.50 -6.73
N SER A 128 9.55 0.55 -5.84
CA SER A 128 10.71 0.64 -4.95
C SER A 128 12.03 0.43 -5.70
N THR A 129 13.10 0.98 -5.14
CA THR A 129 14.49 0.76 -5.60
C THR A 129 15.19 -0.36 -4.83
N SER A 130 14.58 -0.86 -3.76
CA SER A 130 15.04 -2.01 -2.97
C SER A 130 13.87 -2.83 -2.41
N VAL A 131 14.13 -4.11 -2.14
CA VAL A 131 13.12 -5.05 -1.65
C VAL A 131 13.65 -5.76 -0.41
N GLU A 132 12.94 -5.61 0.71
CA GLU A 132 13.22 -6.36 1.94
C GLU A 132 12.89 -7.84 1.76
N GLN A 133 13.69 -8.70 2.38
CA GLN A 133 13.57 -10.15 2.31
C GLN A 133 13.27 -10.72 3.69
N ASP A 134 12.49 -11.79 3.74
CA ASP A 134 12.06 -12.47 4.97
C ASP A 134 13.25 -12.97 5.83
N TYR A 135 14.44 -13.11 5.24
CA TYR A 135 15.68 -13.45 5.95
C TYR A 135 16.50 -12.23 6.43
N GLY A 136 15.89 -11.05 6.52
CA GLY A 136 16.44 -9.86 7.16
C GLY A 136 17.45 -9.06 6.34
N SER A 137 17.51 -9.27 5.02
CA SER A 137 18.36 -8.48 4.12
C SER A 137 17.54 -7.70 3.11
N SER A 138 18.10 -6.66 2.51
CA SER A 138 17.47 -5.93 1.40
C SER A 138 18.24 -6.16 0.11
N ILE A 139 17.51 -6.42 -0.97
CA ILE A 139 18.06 -6.54 -2.32
C ILE A 139 17.81 -5.21 -3.04
N GLU A 140 18.89 -4.51 -3.41
CA GLU A 140 18.79 -3.35 -4.30
C GLU A 140 18.37 -3.79 -5.70
N ILE A 141 17.26 -3.21 -6.17
CA ILE A 141 16.75 -3.45 -7.52
C ILE A 141 17.00 -2.29 -8.49
N GLY A 142 17.37 -1.13 -7.95
CA GLY A 142 17.74 0.07 -8.69
C GLY A 142 16.52 0.87 -9.16
N ASP A 143 16.75 2.13 -9.53
CA ASP A 143 15.73 2.98 -10.14
C ASP A 143 15.64 2.73 -11.65
N ALA A 144 14.79 3.48 -12.35
CA ALA A 144 14.61 3.43 -13.80
C ALA A 144 15.93 3.62 -14.57
N MET A 145 16.79 4.50 -14.05
CA MET A 145 18.15 4.73 -14.52
C MET A 145 19.15 4.30 -13.44
N ILE A 146 20.18 3.58 -13.86
CA ILE A 146 21.31 3.19 -13.01
C ILE A 146 22.45 4.15 -13.33
N THR A 147 22.92 4.84 -12.29
CA THR A 147 24.11 5.68 -12.37
C THR A 147 25.29 4.99 -11.69
N THR A 148 26.45 5.13 -12.31
CA THR A 148 27.74 4.63 -11.82
C THR A 148 28.79 5.73 -11.94
N TYR A 149 29.66 5.85 -10.94
CA TYR A 149 30.72 6.84 -10.88
C TYR A 149 32.10 6.20 -10.84
N ILE A 150 33.08 6.81 -11.51
CA ILE A 150 34.47 6.37 -11.50
C ILE A 150 35.41 7.58 -11.66
N THR A 151 36.60 7.52 -11.09
CA THR A 151 37.60 8.59 -11.28
C THR A 151 38.31 8.42 -12.64
N GLU A 152 38.87 9.51 -13.17
CA GLU A 152 39.69 9.47 -14.39
C GLU A 152 40.86 8.50 -14.26
N HIS A 153 41.51 8.50 -13.09
CA HIS A 153 42.61 7.59 -12.77
C HIS A 153 42.21 6.11 -12.95
N ASP A 154 41.02 5.76 -12.45
CA ASP A 154 40.52 4.39 -12.42
C ASP A 154 39.92 3.97 -13.78
N LEU A 155 39.37 4.91 -14.55
CA LEU A 155 38.72 4.67 -15.83
C LEU A 155 39.60 3.88 -16.81
N ALA A 156 40.91 4.13 -16.81
CA ALA A 156 41.86 3.46 -17.70
C ALA A 156 41.94 1.94 -17.49
N THR A 157 41.58 1.44 -16.31
CA THR A 157 41.63 0.02 -15.96
C THR A 157 40.26 -0.67 -15.98
N ALA A 158 39.18 0.10 -16.17
CA ALA A 158 37.82 -0.42 -16.16
C ALA A 158 37.38 -0.92 -17.55
N SER A 159 37.08 -2.22 -17.66
CA SER A 159 36.59 -2.81 -18.91
C SER A 159 35.13 -2.43 -19.22
N THR A 160 34.31 -2.29 -18.18
CA THR A 160 32.88 -1.95 -18.27
C THR A 160 32.51 -0.97 -17.15
N PRO A 161 32.91 0.31 -17.25
CA PRO A 161 32.82 1.28 -16.15
C PRO A 161 31.37 1.61 -15.73
N TRP A 162 30.38 1.27 -16.56
CA TRP A 162 28.95 1.45 -16.28
C TRP A 162 28.29 0.26 -15.56
N ASP A 163 28.96 -0.88 -15.43
CA ASP A 163 28.43 -2.05 -14.72
C ASP A 163 28.83 -2.04 -13.24
N ARG A 164 27.89 -2.39 -12.35
CA ARG A 164 28.17 -2.50 -10.91
C ARG A 164 29.03 -3.75 -10.63
N CYS A 165 29.95 -3.68 -9.67
CA CYS A 165 30.81 -4.80 -9.26
C CYS A 165 29.99 -6.10 -9.05
N CYS A 166 30.57 -7.22 -9.48
CA CYS A 166 29.86 -8.47 -9.72
C CYS A 166 29.46 -9.28 -8.48
N ARG A 167 29.87 -8.97 -7.23
CA ARG A 167 29.44 -9.70 -6.00
C ARG A 167 29.54 -8.86 -4.72
N ASN A 168 28.76 -9.22 -3.70
CA ASN A 168 28.90 -8.75 -2.31
C ASN A 168 30.11 -9.42 -1.60
N GLY A 169 31.31 -9.37 -2.20
CA GLY A 169 32.55 -9.96 -1.66
C GLY A 169 33.80 -9.22 -2.19
N PRO A 170 35.02 -9.65 -1.81
CA PRO A 170 36.24 -9.02 -2.33
C PRO A 170 36.33 -9.21 -3.85
N CYS A 171 36.00 -8.15 -4.59
CA CYS A 171 36.07 -8.06 -6.05
C CYS A 171 37.16 -7.06 -6.42
N THR A 172 37.92 -7.35 -7.49
CA THR A 172 38.88 -6.41 -8.08
C THR A 172 38.27 -5.56 -9.20
N CYS A 173 36.98 -5.74 -9.49
CA CYS A 173 36.34 -4.97 -10.55
C CYS A 173 36.10 -3.52 -10.10
N GLN A 174 36.45 -2.60 -10.98
CA GLN A 174 36.07 -1.20 -10.88
C GLN A 174 34.80 -0.97 -11.71
N PRO A 175 33.82 -0.23 -11.17
CA PRO A 175 33.87 0.53 -9.93
C PRO A 175 33.54 -0.29 -8.66
N LEU A 176 34.26 0.00 -7.56
CA LEU A 176 34.03 -0.60 -6.25
C LEU A 176 32.70 -0.08 -5.65
N LYS A 177 31.83 -1.01 -5.20
CA LYS A 177 30.52 -0.68 -4.62
C LYS A 177 30.62 0.30 -3.44
N GLY A 178 31.62 0.12 -2.57
CA GLY A 178 31.83 0.95 -1.38
C GLY A 178 32.23 2.42 -1.65
N GLN A 179 32.69 2.74 -2.87
CA GLN A 179 33.15 4.09 -3.23
C GLN A 179 32.11 4.91 -3.98
N GLN A 180 30.97 4.31 -4.38
CA GLN A 180 29.97 4.99 -5.21
C GLN A 180 29.31 6.18 -4.50
N LEU A 181 28.96 6.04 -3.22
CA LEU A 181 28.28 7.10 -2.45
C LEU A 181 29.18 8.33 -2.27
N ASP A 182 30.48 8.12 -2.06
CA ASP A 182 31.45 9.21 -1.89
C ASP A 182 31.68 9.94 -3.23
N LEU A 183 31.78 9.20 -4.33
CA LEU A 183 31.91 9.79 -5.66
C LEU A 183 30.63 10.52 -6.09
N GLU A 184 29.46 9.99 -5.77
CA GLU A 184 28.18 10.66 -6.00
C GLU A 184 28.10 11.99 -5.23
N ARG A 185 28.51 12.00 -3.95
CA ARG A 185 28.55 13.23 -3.14
C ARG A 185 29.47 14.27 -3.77
N LYS A 186 30.71 13.88 -4.09
CA LYS A 186 31.68 14.76 -4.77
C LYS A 186 31.16 15.26 -6.13
N TRP A 187 30.46 14.43 -6.89
CA TRP A 187 29.83 14.83 -8.15
C TRP A 187 28.74 15.89 -7.92
N LYS A 188 27.89 15.72 -6.89
CA LYS A 188 26.83 16.69 -6.57
C LYS A 188 27.39 18.01 -6.04
N ASP A 189 28.46 17.96 -5.26
CA ASP A 189 29.15 19.15 -4.72
C ASP A 189 29.96 19.92 -5.78
N ASP A 190 30.20 19.31 -6.94
CA ASP A 190 30.84 19.98 -8.08
C ASP A 190 29.83 20.81 -8.88
N PHE A 191 29.92 22.13 -8.76
CA PHE A 191 29.07 23.09 -9.46
C PHE A 191 29.49 23.38 -10.91
N ARG A 192 30.57 22.75 -11.40
CA ARG A 192 30.98 22.90 -12.81
C ARG A 192 29.91 22.32 -13.74
N ARG A 193 29.88 22.87 -14.96
CA ARG A 193 28.93 22.44 -15.99
C ARG A 193 29.14 20.98 -16.36
N GLU A 194 28.04 20.23 -16.35
CA GLU A 194 27.96 18.86 -16.83
C GLU A 194 27.99 18.82 -18.37
N THR A 195 28.84 17.98 -18.93
CA THR A 195 29.00 17.81 -20.38
C THR A 195 29.00 16.32 -20.71
N THR A 196 28.19 15.91 -21.68
CA THR A 196 28.21 14.56 -22.24
C THR A 196 29.45 14.39 -23.12
N LEU A 197 30.33 13.47 -22.76
CA LEU A 197 31.51 13.13 -23.54
C LEU A 197 31.18 12.17 -24.68
N VAL A 198 30.51 11.07 -24.35
CA VAL A 198 30.26 9.96 -25.27
C VAL A 198 28.91 9.32 -24.92
N GLU A 199 28.22 8.84 -25.95
CA GLU A 199 27.10 7.92 -25.80
C GLU A 199 27.51 6.55 -26.35
N TYR A 200 27.64 5.55 -25.47
CA TYR A 200 28.03 4.20 -25.87
C TYR A 200 26.79 3.40 -26.23
N LYS A 201 26.78 2.76 -27.40
CA LYS A 201 25.75 1.80 -27.78
C LYS A 201 26.09 0.44 -27.18
N THR A 202 25.29 -0.03 -26.23
CA THR A 202 25.45 -1.35 -25.61
C THR A 202 24.27 -2.26 -25.92
N THR A 203 24.40 -3.56 -25.60
CA THR A 203 23.32 -4.54 -25.77
C THR A 203 22.08 -4.24 -24.92
N TYR A 204 22.23 -3.49 -23.82
CA TYR A 204 21.14 -3.13 -22.92
C TYR A 204 20.55 -1.73 -23.21
N GLY A 205 21.07 -1.04 -24.23
CA GLY A 205 20.69 0.32 -24.60
C GLY A 205 21.86 1.31 -24.57
N PRO A 206 21.58 2.60 -24.80
CA PRO A 206 22.60 3.64 -24.72
C PRO A 206 23.08 3.83 -23.27
N VAL A 207 24.38 4.06 -23.12
CA VAL A 207 25.01 4.50 -21.87
C VAL A 207 25.53 5.90 -22.09
N ILE A 208 25.03 6.85 -21.31
CA ILE A 208 25.42 8.26 -21.37
C ILE A 208 26.62 8.45 -20.44
N HIS A 209 27.73 8.93 -20.98
CA HIS A 209 28.95 9.21 -20.23
C HIS A 209 29.17 10.72 -20.15
N GLN A 210 29.26 11.22 -18.93
CA GLN A 210 29.32 12.63 -18.62
C GLN A 210 30.47 12.95 -17.68
N VAL A 211 30.97 14.17 -17.78
CA VAL A 211 31.96 14.74 -16.87
C VAL A 211 31.57 16.17 -16.48
N LYS A 212 32.17 16.66 -15.41
CA LYS A 212 32.12 18.07 -15.01
C LYS A 212 33.48 18.73 -15.16
N GLY A 213 33.50 19.88 -15.82
CA GLY A 213 34.72 20.65 -16.10
C GLY A 213 35.46 20.21 -17.39
N ALA A 214 36.20 21.15 -17.98
CA ALA A 214 36.83 20.97 -19.29
C ALA A 214 38.20 20.26 -19.24
N SER A 215 38.95 20.41 -18.15
CA SER A 215 40.32 19.88 -18.03
C SER A 215 40.32 18.47 -17.46
N ALA A 216 41.11 17.57 -18.05
CA ALA A 216 41.38 16.26 -17.47
C ALA A 216 42.23 16.40 -16.20
N SER A 217 41.84 15.70 -15.13
CA SER A 217 42.59 15.61 -13.89
C SER A 217 42.38 14.21 -13.30
N PRO A 218 43.35 13.63 -12.57
CA PRO A 218 43.19 12.31 -11.96
C PRO A 218 41.94 12.18 -11.08
N ASP A 219 41.57 13.27 -10.39
CA ASP A 219 40.39 13.35 -9.53
C ASP A 219 39.09 13.70 -10.28
N ARG A 220 39.13 13.85 -11.61
CA ARG A 220 37.90 14.14 -12.38
C ARG A 220 37.00 12.91 -12.29
N ILE A 221 35.73 13.14 -11.98
CA ILE A 221 34.74 12.08 -11.87
C ILE A 221 34.02 11.93 -13.20
N HIS A 222 33.82 10.69 -13.61
CA HIS A 222 33.03 10.29 -14.75
C HIS A 222 31.72 9.69 -14.23
N ARG A 223 30.61 10.18 -14.76
CA ARG A 223 29.26 9.67 -14.51
C ARG A 223 28.81 8.86 -15.71
N PHE A 224 28.45 7.60 -15.49
CA PHE A 224 27.83 6.74 -16.48
C PHE A 224 26.38 6.48 -16.08
N GLU A 225 25.45 6.81 -16.96
CA GLU A 225 24.03 6.59 -16.75
C GLU A 225 23.48 5.64 -17.82
N LYS A 226 22.76 4.61 -17.39
CA LYS A 226 22.14 3.63 -18.27
C LYS A 226 20.75 3.26 -17.79
N ARG A 227 19.87 2.84 -18.70
CA ARG A 227 18.56 2.31 -18.30
C ARG A 227 18.72 1.02 -17.51
N ASN A 228 17.88 0.81 -16.51
CA ASN A 228 17.85 -0.45 -15.78
C ASN A 228 17.57 -1.62 -16.74
N PRO A 229 18.43 -2.65 -16.80
CA PRO A 229 18.24 -3.80 -17.71
C PRO A 229 16.90 -4.51 -17.49
N ARG A 230 16.39 -4.51 -16.24
CA ARG A 230 15.09 -5.08 -15.90
C ARG A 230 13.94 -4.44 -16.67
N TRP A 231 14.02 -3.15 -16.92
CA TRP A 231 13.02 -2.43 -17.69
C TRP A 231 12.87 -3.05 -19.08
N ARG A 232 13.98 -3.18 -19.81
CA ARG A 232 13.95 -3.66 -21.21
C ARG A 232 13.59 -5.13 -21.30
N GLN A 233 14.15 -5.96 -20.40
CA GLN A 233 13.78 -7.38 -20.32
C GLN A 233 12.28 -7.54 -20.06
N THR A 234 11.72 -6.75 -19.14
CA THR A 234 10.28 -6.79 -18.83
C THR A 234 9.45 -6.29 -20.01
N PHE A 235 9.84 -5.18 -20.64
CA PHE A 235 9.18 -4.65 -21.82
C PHE A 235 9.10 -5.67 -22.97
N ASP A 236 10.22 -6.36 -23.25
CA ASP A 236 10.28 -7.39 -24.29
C ASP A 236 9.40 -8.62 -23.97
N LEU A 237 9.17 -8.90 -22.68
CA LEU A 237 8.26 -9.98 -22.25
C LEU A 237 6.80 -9.56 -22.39
N ILE A 238 6.43 -8.40 -21.85
CA ILE A 238 5.02 -7.96 -21.80
C ILE A 238 4.47 -7.66 -23.19
N THR A 239 5.28 -7.17 -24.13
CA THR A 239 4.88 -6.86 -25.51
C THR A 239 4.51 -8.10 -26.33
N ARG A 240 4.93 -9.30 -25.90
CA ARG A 240 4.59 -10.57 -26.56
C ARG A 240 3.24 -11.12 -26.10
N TRP A 241 2.59 -10.46 -25.16
CA TRP A 241 1.36 -10.92 -24.53
C TRP A 241 0.28 -9.82 -24.55
N THR A 242 -0.96 -10.25 -24.75
CA THR A 242 -2.15 -9.39 -24.72
C THR A 242 -3.24 -10.07 -23.91
N CYS A 243 -4.11 -9.27 -23.30
CA CYS A 243 -5.21 -9.78 -22.51
C CYS A 243 -6.47 -9.96 -23.37
N LYS A 244 -7.27 -10.98 -23.07
CA LYS A 244 -8.55 -11.23 -23.76
C LYS A 244 -9.74 -10.53 -23.10
N THR A 245 -9.59 -10.13 -21.84
CA THR A 245 -10.68 -9.60 -20.99
C THR A 245 -10.56 -8.10 -20.74
N CYS A 246 -9.44 -7.47 -21.11
CA CYS A 246 -9.22 -6.05 -20.96
C CYS A 246 -8.43 -5.50 -22.16
N PRO A 247 -8.36 -4.19 -22.39
CA PRO A 247 -7.73 -3.60 -23.58
C PRO A 247 -6.18 -3.61 -23.50
N TYR A 248 -5.58 -4.43 -22.63
CA TYR A 248 -4.13 -4.46 -22.43
C TYR A 248 -3.36 -4.85 -23.70
N GLY A 249 -2.41 -3.98 -24.07
CA GLY A 249 -1.64 -4.06 -25.30
C GLY A 249 -2.30 -3.39 -26.51
N SER A 250 -3.46 -2.75 -26.33
CA SER A 250 -4.08 -1.88 -27.34
C SER A 250 -3.49 -0.46 -27.30
N ALA A 251 -3.98 0.40 -28.20
CA ALA A 251 -3.64 1.83 -28.17
C ALA A 251 -4.15 2.55 -26.91
N ASP A 252 -5.27 2.09 -26.34
CA ASP A 252 -5.87 2.69 -25.14
C ASP A 252 -5.16 2.26 -23.84
N LEU A 253 -4.45 1.12 -23.87
CA LEU A 253 -3.68 0.62 -22.74
C LEU A 253 -2.37 -0.03 -23.24
N PRO A 254 -1.40 0.77 -23.70
CA PRO A 254 -0.15 0.27 -24.24
C PRO A 254 0.76 -0.29 -23.13
N HIS A 255 1.71 -1.15 -23.52
CA HIS A 255 2.68 -1.74 -22.59
C HIS A 255 3.63 -0.73 -21.94
N ASN A 256 3.84 0.41 -22.58
CA ASN A 256 4.64 1.53 -22.09
C ASN A 256 3.80 2.81 -22.09
N ALA A 257 3.48 3.32 -20.90
CA ALA A 257 2.66 4.51 -20.73
C ALA A 257 3.36 5.79 -21.21
N SER A 258 4.69 5.86 -21.19
CA SER A 258 5.41 7.04 -21.73
C SER A 258 5.18 7.23 -23.23
N SER A 259 4.76 6.18 -23.95
CA SER A 259 4.41 6.25 -25.37
C SER A 259 2.99 6.80 -25.59
N ALA A 260 2.10 6.73 -24.59
CA ALA A 260 0.78 7.35 -24.60
C ALA A 260 0.83 8.86 -24.28
N ASP A 261 1.86 9.30 -23.55
CA ASP A 261 2.09 10.73 -23.23
C ASP A 261 2.47 11.59 -24.46
N ILE A 262 2.75 11.00 -25.62
CA ILE A 262 2.92 11.75 -26.88
C ILE A 262 1.57 12.31 -27.39
N THR A 263 0.44 11.93 -26.80
CA THR A 263 -0.90 12.50 -27.12
C THR A 263 -1.47 13.44 -26.07
N MET A 264 -0.67 13.92 -25.10
CA MET A 264 -1.03 15.10 -24.27
C MET A 264 0.04 16.20 -24.28
N GLN A 265 0.87 16.25 -25.32
CA GLN A 265 1.75 17.39 -25.61
C GLN A 265 1.24 18.15 -26.84
N ASP A 266 0.15 18.88 -26.63
CA ASP A 266 -0.20 20.10 -27.37
C ASP A 266 -1.10 20.95 -26.48
N ALA A 267 -0.51 21.53 -25.43
CA ALA A 267 -1.09 22.65 -24.68
C ALA A 267 -0.01 23.35 -23.85
N VAL A 268 1.10 23.73 -24.48
CA VAL A 268 1.98 24.77 -23.95
C VAL A 268 2.11 25.81 -25.05
N ASP A 269 1.83 27.07 -24.68
CA ASP A 269 1.75 28.27 -25.53
C ASP A 269 0.40 28.52 -26.22
N VAL A 270 -0.68 28.60 -25.44
CA VAL A 270 -1.84 29.42 -25.79
C VAL A 270 -1.98 30.51 -24.73
N GLU A 271 -1.88 31.77 -25.17
CA GLU A 271 -2.27 32.99 -24.45
C GLU A 271 -3.44 32.74 -23.49
N PRO A 272 -3.38 33.23 -22.24
CA PRO A 272 -4.37 32.88 -21.21
C PRO A 272 -5.78 33.28 -21.67
N SER A 273 -6.55 32.25 -22.06
CA SER A 273 -7.96 32.36 -22.43
C SER A 273 -8.71 33.17 -21.37
N ALA A 274 -9.67 33.99 -21.78
CA ALA A 274 -10.48 34.83 -20.89
C ALA A 274 -11.19 34.05 -19.75
N LEU A 275 -11.21 32.71 -19.83
CA LEU A 275 -11.66 31.77 -18.80
C LEU A 275 -10.72 31.65 -17.58
N HIS A 276 -9.47 32.10 -17.65
CA HIS A 276 -8.53 32.10 -16.53
C HIS A 276 -8.53 33.42 -15.73
N ARG A 277 -9.40 34.38 -16.08
CA ARG A 277 -9.64 35.52 -15.18
C ARG A 277 -10.53 35.03 -14.03
N PRO A 278 -10.03 35.02 -12.78
CA PRO A 278 -10.87 34.65 -11.66
C PRO A 278 -12.09 35.59 -11.63
N PRO A 279 -13.31 35.06 -11.45
CA PRO A 279 -14.48 35.91 -11.38
C PRO A 279 -14.31 36.94 -10.25
N PRO A 280 -14.77 38.18 -10.43
CA PRO A 280 -14.59 39.25 -9.44
C PRO A 280 -15.27 38.93 -8.10
N THR A 281 -16.20 37.98 -8.11
CA THR A 281 -16.90 37.47 -6.94
C THR A 281 -16.85 35.95 -6.92
N CYS A 282 -16.57 35.38 -5.76
CA CYS A 282 -16.65 33.94 -5.55
C CYS A 282 -18.13 33.53 -5.52
N VAL A 283 -18.64 32.96 -6.61
CA VAL A 283 -20.05 32.53 -6.74
C VAL A 283 -20.44 31.44 -5.72
N LEU A 284 -19.47 30.68 -5.20
CA LEU A 284 -19.69 29.71 -4.12
C LEU A 284 -20.21 30.37 -2.84
N HIS A 285 -19.97 31.67 -2.65
CA HIS A 285 -20.50 32.40 -1.50
C HIS A 285 -22.03 32.49 -1.50
N LEU A 286 -22.68 32.31 -2.66
CA LEU A 286 -24.14 32.29 -2.80
C LEU A 286 -24.76 30.99 -2.29
N LEU A 287 -23.98 29.91 -2.16
CA LEU A 287 -24.46 28.66 -1.60
C LEU A 287 -24.64 28.81 -0.09
N ASN A 288 -25.73 28.26 0.44
CA ASN A 288 -25.93 28.16 1.88
C ASN A 288 -25.05 27.05 2.48
N ASP A 289 -24.95 27.03 3.81
CA ASP A 289 -24.09 26.07 4.51
C ASP A 289 -24.58 24.61 4.30
N ASP A 290 -25.90 24.39 4.20
CA ASP A 290 -26.48 23.05 3.98
C ASP A 290 -26.04 22.45 2.63
N ILE A 291 -26.07 23.23 1.55
CA ILE A 291 -25.61 22.77 0.23
C ILE A 291 -24.11 22.50 0.26
N LEU A 292 -23.33 23.35 0.94
CA LEU A 292 -21.89 23.14 1.09
C LEU A 292 -21.59 21.86 1.87
N LEU A 293 -22.36 21.54 2.92
CA LEU A 293 -22.22 20.30 3.68
C LEU A 293 -22.64 19.07 2.87
N GLU A 294 -23.70 19.18 2.06
CA GLU A 294 -24.10 18.10 1.14
C GLU A 294 -23.00 17.84 0.10
N ILE A 295 -22.44 18.89 -0.53
CA ILE A 295 -21.27 18.77 -1.41
C ILE A 295 -20.11 18.11 -0.67
N ALA A 296 -19.83 18.55 0.57
CA ALA A 296 -18.77 17.98 1.37
C ALA A 296 -18.98 16.49 1.63
N SER A 297 -20.22 15.99 1.68
CA SER A 297 -20.50 14.57 1.91
C SER A 297 -20.11 13.69 0.72
N HIS A 298 -20.14 14.21 -0.52
CA HIS A 298 -19.84 13.47 -1.76
C HIS A 298 -18.39 13.61 -2.24
N LEU A 299 -17.64 14.62 -1.77
CA LEU A 299 -16.26 14.82 -2.22
C LEU A 299 -15.27 13.87 -1.53
N PRO A 300 -14.24 13.34 -2.23
CA PRO A 300 -13.15 12.60 -1.60
C PRO A 300 -12.43 13.41 -0.52
N SER A 301 -11.81 12.74 0.45
CA SER A 301 -11.13 13.42 1.57
C SER A 301 -9.99 14.32 1.10
N GLU A 302 -9.26 13.91 0.05
CA GLU A 302 -8.19 14.69 -0.57
C GLU A 302 -8.74 16.01 -1.14
N VAL A 303 -9.88 15.93 -1.84
CA VAL A 303 -10.55 17.10 -2.43
C VAL A 303 -11.11 18.01 -1.33
N LEU A 304 -11.64 17.47 -0.24
CA LEU A 304 -12.07 18.29 0.90
C LEU A 304 -10.93 19.13 1.49
N ILE A 305 -9.74 18.54 1.61
CA ILE A 305 -8.55 19.24 2.14
C ILE A 305 -8.17 20.39 1.21
N THR A 306 -7.98 20.11 -0.09
CA THR A 306 -7.60 21.13 -1.07
C THR A 306 -8.67 22.21 -1.21
N PHE A 307 -9.96 21.82 -1.22
CA PHE A 307 -11.05 22.79 -1.32
C PHE A 307 -11.18 23.63 -0.03
N GLY A 308 -10.97 23.04 1.14
CA GLY A 308 -10.89 23.78 2.40
C GLY A 308 -9.77 24.81 2.39
N GLN A 309 -8.60 24.47 1.87
CA GLN A 309 -7.47 25.41 1.70
C GLN A 309 -7.81 26.55 0.73
N ALA A 310 -8.56 26.26 -0.34
CA ALA A 310 -8.97 27.26 -1.33
C ALA A 310 -10.15 28.14 -0.86
N TYR A 311 -10.99 27.65 0.05
CA TYR A 311 -12.21 28.34 0.49
C TYR A 311 -12.44 28.20 2.01
N LEU A 312 -11.97 29.21 2.77
CA LEU A 312 -11.96 29.20 4.24
C LEU A 312 -13.36 28.99 4.89
N ARG A 313 -14.46 29.50 4.30
CA ARG A 313 -15.81 29.24 4.84
C ARG A 313 -16.14 27.75 4.81
N PHE A 314 -15.75 27.06 3.74
CA PHE A 314 -15.94 25.61 3.63
C PHE A 314 -15.03 24.84 4.60
N GLN A 315 -13.80 25.30 4.83
CA GLN A 315 -12.92 24.74 5.87
C GLN A 315 -13.55 24.83 7.27
N HIS A 316 -14.14 25.98 7.60
CA HIS A 316 -14.84 26.16 8.88
C HIS A 316 -16.05 25.24 9.01
N LEU A 317 -16.84 25.06 7.95
CA LEU A 317 -17.99 24.14 7.95
C LEU A 317 -17.55 22.69 8.15
N ILE A 318 -16.56 22.21 7.39
CA ILE A 318 -16.01 20.86 7.53
C ILE A 318 -15.54 20.61 8.96
N SER A 319 -14.79 21.57 9.53
CA SER A 319 -14.22 21.45 10.86
C SER A 319 -15.28 21.50 11.95
N GLY A 320 -16.23 22.44 11.85
CA GLY A 320 -17.32 22.61 12.81
C GLY A 320 -18.32 21.46 12.81
N HIS A 321 -18.54 20.82 11.67
CA HIS A 321 -19.39 19.62 11.54
C HIS A 321 -18.61 18.30 11.67
N HIS A 322 -17.32 18.35 11.97
CA HIS A 322 -16.45 17.17 12.16
C HIS A 322 -16.56 16.14 11.02
N ILE A 323 -16.64 16.60 9.77
CA ILE A 323 -16.91 15.74 8.61
C ILE A 323 -15.85 14.64 8.45
N PHE A 324 -14.57 14.95 8.67
CA PHE A 324 -13.50 13.95 8.62
C PHE A 324 -13.67 12.85 9.68
N LEU A 325 -13.98 13.23 10.92
CA LEU A 325 -14.23 12.27 12.00
C LEU A 325 -15.42 11.37 11.67
N LEU A 326 -16.53 11.94 11.18
CA LEU A 326 -17.71 11.17 10.82
C LEU A 326 -17.45 10.16 9.69
N ARG A 327 -16.53 10.47 8.77
CA ARG A 327 -16.09 9.56 7.70
C ARG A 327 -15.21 8.43 8.21
N GLU A 328 -14.42 8.68 9.24
CA GLU A 328 -13.58 7.66 9.89
C GLU A 328 -14.38 6.74 10.81
N LEU A 329 -15.52 7.18 11.32
CA LEU A 329 -16.44 6.41 12.17
C LEU A 329 -17.24 5.36 11.36
N GLN A 330 -16.51 4.38 10.84
CA GLN A 330 -17.02 3.23 10.12
C GLN A 330 -16.32 1.95 10.57
N CYS A 331 -17.03 0.83 10.49
CA CYS A 331 -16.47 -0.48 10.78
C CYS A 331 -15.26 -0.77 9.87
N PHE A 332 -14.09 -1.12 10.41
CA PHE A 332 -12.92 -1.38 9.58
C PHE A 332 -13.13 -2.53 8.58
N PHE A 333 -13.88 -3.57 8.96
CA PHE A 333 -14.17 -4.77 8.17
C PHE A 333 -15.25 -4.55 7.09
N LEU A 334 -16.47 -4.16 7.48
CA LEU A 334 -17.60 -3.96 6.54
C LEU A 334 -17.63 -2.56 5.90
N LYS A 335 -16.88 -1.60 6.44
CA LYS A 335 -17.03 -0.16 6.18
C LYS A 335 -18.43 0.38 6.48
N THR A 336 -19.24 -0.32 7.26
CA THR A 336 -20.56 0.19 7.67
C THR A 336 -20.38 1.45 8.52
N PRO A 337 -20.93 2.61 8.10
CA PRO A 337 -20.81 3.86 8.86
C PRO A 337 -21.65 3.84 10.13
N LEU A 338 -21.33 4.74 11.07
CA LEU A 338 -21.99 4.87 12.37
C LEU A 338 -23.52 4.98 12.29
N ASN A 339 -24.06 5.66 11.27
CA ASN A 339 -25.49 5.85 11.11
C ASN A 339 -26.24 4.60 10.61
N GLN A 340 -25.53 3.61 10.03
CA GLN A 340 -26.11 2.40 9.46
C GLN A 340 -25.90 1.14 10.31
N GLY A 341 -25.16 1.23 11.41
CA GLY A 341 -24.85 0.09 12.27
C GLY A 341 -24.65 0.47 13.74
N ILE A 342 -24.49 -0.56 14.57
CA ILE A 342 -24.00 -0.42 15.95
C ILE A 342 -22.49 -0.61 15.90
N LEU A 343 -21.75 0.40 16.33
CA LEU A 343 -20.29 0.44 16.32
C LEU A 343 -19.77 0.35 17.75
N GLY A 344 -18.59 -0.22 17.87
CA GLY A 344 -17.91 -0.45 19.13
C GLY A 344 -16.46 -0.85 18.88
N ILE A 345 -15.89 -1.50 19.88
CA ILE A 345 -14.50 -1.95 19.87
C ILE A 345 -14.41 -3.42 20.26
N GLY A 346 -13.39 -4.10 19.73
CA GLY A 346 -12.99 -5.41 20.24
C GLY A 346 -12.28 -5.25 21.59
N VAL A 347 -12.61 -6.10 22.56
CA VAL A 347 -11.99 -6.11 23.89
C VAL A 347 -11.39 -7.48 24.14
N ALA A 348 -10.10 -7.51 24.44
CA ALA A 348 -9.37 -8.69 24.86
C ALA A 348 -9.28 -8.71 26.39
N LEU A 349 -9.43 -9.90 26.98
CA LEU A 349 -9.16 -10.14 28.39
C LEU A 349 -7.97 -11.09 28.48
N ASP A 350 -6.89 -10.62 29.10
CA ASP A 350 -5.79 -11.50 29.48
C ASP A 350 -6.01 -12.00 30.92
N PRO A 351 -6.40 -13.28 31.12
CA PRO A 351 -6.75 -13.80 32.43
C PRO A 351 -5.55 -13.88 33.38
N GLY A 352 -4.32 -13.95 32.87
CA GLY A 352 -3.11 -14.03 33.70
C GLY A 352 -2.83 -12.73 34.46
N PRO A 353 -2.48 -11.62 33.77
CA PRO A 353 -2.28 -10.31 34.36
C PRO A 353 -3.60 -9.62 34.76
N ARG A 354 -4.77 -10.16 34.35
CA ARG A 354 -6.11 -9.61 34.62
C ARG A 354 -6.30 -8.23 34.00
N THR A 355 -5.81 -8.05 32.79
CA THR A 355 -5.89 -6.78 32.06
C THR A 355 -6.89 -6.89 30.92
N LEU A 356 -7.64 -5.82 30.73
CA LEU A 356 -8.44 -5.60 29.54
C LEU A 356 -7.62 -4.75 28.56
N SER A 357 -7.65 -5.10 27.29
CA SER A 357 -6.99 -4.33 26.24
C SER A 357 -7.87 -4.20 25.00
N SER A 358 -7.66 -3.13 24.25
CA SER A 358 -8.31 -2.87 22.97
C SER A 358 -7.40 -2.00 22.13
N ASP A 359 -7.38 -2.26 20.81
CA ASP A 359 -6.69 -1.41 19.84
C ASP A 359 -7.55 -0.22 19.39
N PHE A 360 -8.80 -0.13 19.89
CA PHE A 360 -9.76 0.91 19.52
C PHE A 360 -10.10 0.98 18.03
N ASP A 361 -9.96 -0.15 17.33
CA ASP A 361 -10.43 -0.29 15.96
C ASP A 361 -11.96 -0.35 15.92
N TRP A 362 -12.59 0.56 15.16
CA TRP A 362 -14.04 0.59 15.04
C TRP A 362 -14.56 -0.68 14.37
N LEU A 363 -15.34 -1.46 15.10
CA LEU A 363 -15.95 -2.69 14.62
C LEU A 363 -17.47 -2.56 14.73
N SER A 364 -18.20 -3.15 13.78
CA SER A 364 -19.65 -3.24 13.88
C SER A 364 -20.07 -4.49 14.65
N LEU A 365 -21.20 -4.42 15.34
CA LEU A 365 -21.81 -5.58 15.99
C LEU A 365 -22.02 -6.74 15.00
N GLU A 366 -22.43 -6.41 13.77
CA GLU A 366 -22.61 -7.37 12.67
C GLU A 366 -21.31 -8.09 12.31
N ALA A 367 -20.22 -7.33 12.09
CA ALA A 367 -18.90 -7.92 11.81
C ALA A 367 -18.43 -8.85 12.93
N PHE A 368 -18.67 -8.47 14.18
CA PHE A 368 -18.34 -9.30 15.33
C PHE A 368 -19.22 -10.56 15.44
N ALA A 369 -20.54 -10.40 15.42
CA ALA A 369 -21.47 -11.48 15.75
C ALA A 369 -21.69 -12.43 14.56
N GLU A 370 -21.87 -11.90 13.36
CA GLU A 370 -22.28 -12.66 12.18
C GLU A 370 -21.07 -13.13 11.35
N HIS A 371 -20.07 -12.25 11.18
CA HIS A 371 -18.85 -12.55 10.42
C HIS A 371 -17.69 -13.06 11.26
N ARG A 372 -17.89 -13.18 12.58
CA ARG A 372 -16.91 -13.73 13.54
C ARG A 372 -15.53 -13.05 13.46
N VAL A 373 -15.49 -11.76 13.20
CA VAL A 373 -14.24 -11.00 13.24
C VAL A 373 -13.73 -10.97 14.69
N ARG A 374 -12.53 -11.52 14.92
CA ARG A 374 -11.89 -11.66 16.25
C ARG A 374 -10.47 -11.11 16.33
N LYS A 375 -9.98 -10.50 15.25
CA LYS A 375 -8.64 -9.92 15.15
C LYS A 375 -8.73 -8.44 14.84
N SER A 376 -7.91 -7.65 15.51
CA SER A 376 -7.75 -6.22 15.28
C SER A 376 -6.97 -5.95 13.98
N ILE A 377 -6.84 -4.68 13.60
CA ILE A 377 -6.00 -4.27 12.47
C ILE A 377 -4.54 -4.63 12.74
N GLN A 378 -4.11 -4.52 13.99
CA GLN A 378 -2.78 -4.96 14.46
C GLN A 378 -2.70 -6.47 14.73
N LYS A 379 -3.71 -7.23 14.28
CA LYS A 379 -3.81 -8.69 14.39
C LYS A 379 -3.81 -9.25 15.82
N ARG A 380 -4.19 -8.44 16.80
CA ARG A 380 -4.39 -8.88 18.18
C ARG A 380 -5.75 -9.56 18.30
N ASP A 381 -5.77 -10.70 18.98
CA ASP A 381 -7.01 -11.42 19.24
C ASP A 381 -7.83 -10.72 20.32
N PHE A 382 -9.15 -10.65 20.12
CA PHE A 382 -10.10 -10.18 21.11
C PHE A 382 -11.31 -11.12 21.17
N GLN A 383 -11.87 -11.30 22.37
CA GLN A 383 -12.95 -12.25 22.61
C GLN A 383 -14.31 -11.56 22.74
N TYR A 384 -14.32 -10.29 23.14
CA TYR A 384 -15.52 -9.54 23.45
C TYR A 384 -15.69 -8.35 22.50
N PHE A 385 -16.93 -7.88 22.40
CA PHE A 385 -17.29 -6.66 21.69
C PHE A 385 -18.01 -5.73 22.65
N LEU A 386 -17.57 -4.48 22.69
CA LEU A 386 -18.17 -3.43 23.49
C LEU A 386 -18.67 -2.33 22.56
N PRO A 387 -19.99 -2.24 22.31
CA PRO A 387 -20.55 -1.07 21.65
C PRO A 387 -20.25 0.19 22.47
N LEU A 388 -20.05 1.32 21.80
CA LEU A 388 -19.77 2.60 22.44
C LEU A 388 -20.87 3.61 22.16
N ALA A 389 -21.03 4.58 23.07
CA ALA A 389 -21.99 5.66 22.91
C ALA A 389 -21.34 6.85 22.18
N PHE A 390 -21.63 7.01 20.89
CA PHE A 390 -21.07 8.11 20.07
C PHE A 390 -21.96 9.36 20.07
N ASN A 391 -23.26 9.17 19.91
CA ASN A 391 -24.28 10.22 19.94
C ASN A 391 -25.61 9.64 20.40
N LYS A 392 -26.59 10.50 20.70
CA LYS A 392 -27.91 10.06 21.20
C LYS A 392 -28.61 9.06 20.27
N PRO A 393 -28.79 9.32 18.96
CA PRO A 393 -29.44 8.35 18.07
C PRO A 393 -28.75 6.98 18.01
N HIS A 394 -27.41 6.96 18.04
CA HIS A 394 -26.65 5.71 18.06
C HIS A 394 -26.78 4.99 19.40
N PHE A 395 -26.65 5.72 20.51
CA PHE A 395 -26.80 5.15 21.85
C PHE A 395 -28.19 4.55 22.06
N ASP A 396 -29.25 5.21 21.59
CA ASP A 396 -30.61 4.71 21.70
C ASP A 396 -30.78 3.34 21.00
N ARG A 397 -30.08 3.12 19.88
CA ARG A 397 -30.03 1.81 19.20
C ARG A 397 -29.12 0.80 19.92
N ALA A 398 -27.96 1.26 20.41
CA ALA A 398 -26.91 0.40 20.96
C ALA A 398 -27.11 0.04 22.45
N LYS A 399 -28.00 0.74 23.17
CA LYS A 399 -28.12 0.68 24.63
C LYS A 399 -28.22 -0.75 25.18
N LYS A 400 -29.05 -1.59 24.56
CA LYS A 400 -29.22 -2.99 24.97
C LYS A 400 -27.93 -3.79 24.82
N ASP A 401 -27.26 -3.63 23.69
CA ASP A 401 -26.02 -4.36 23.37
C ASP A 401 -24.84 -3.88 24.20
N ILE A 402 -24.81 -2.58 24.58
CA ILE A 402 -23.81 -2.04 25.52
C ILE A 402 -23.87 -2.80 26.84
N TRP A 403 -25.04 -2.86 27.46
CA TRP A 403 -25.20 -3.55 28.74
C TRP A 403 -24.93 -5.05 28.63
N THR A 404 -25.31 -5.66 27.51
CA THR A 404 -25.01 -7.07 27.23
C THR A 404 -23.50 -7.31 27.14
N GLY A 405 -22.78 -6.46 26.40
CA GLY A 405 -21.31 -6.52 26.27
C GLY A 405 -20.58 -6.30 27.59
N VAL A 406 -20.98 -5.28 28.36
CA VAL A 406 -20.39 -5.01 29.69
C VAL A 406 -20.62 -6.17 30.64
N ALA A 407 -21.84 -6.74 30.69
CA ALA A 407 -22.14 -7.87 31.56
C ALA A 407 -21.33 -9.13 31.18
N ALA A 408 -21.13 -9.38 29.89
CA ALA A 408 -20.29 -10.49 29.41
C ALA A 408 -18.83 -10.32 29.84
N ILE A 409 -18.27 -9.11 29.71
CA ILE A 409 -16.91 -8.80 30.13
C ILE A 409 -16.77 -8.91 31.67
N ASP A 410 -17.71 -8.32 32.44
CA ASP A 410 -17.70 -8.41 33.91
C ASP A 410 -17.74 -9.87 34.39
N THR A 411 -18.61 -10.69 33.80
CA THR A 411 -18.71 -12.12 34.11
C THR A 411 -17.38 -12.83 33.86
N ALA A 412 -16.73 -12.57 32.72
CA ALA A 412 -15.45 -13.17 32.38
C ALA A 412 -14.33 -12.73 33.34
N VAL A 413 -14.29 -11.45 33.71
CA VAL A 413 -13.31 -10.94 34.69
C VAL A 413 -13.52 -11.60 36.06
N ARG A 414 -14.77 -11.75 36.51
CA ARG A 414 -15.09 -12.45 37.78
C ARG A 414 -14.65 -13.91 37.75
N GLN A 415 -14.90 -14.61 36.65
CA GLN A 415 -14.47 -16.00 36.48
C GLN A 415 -12.94 -16.12 36.49
N ALA A 416 -12.23 -15.23 35.80
CA ALA A 416 -10.77 -15.21 35.81
C ALA A 416 -10.21 -14.98 37.23
N ASN A 417 -10.81 -14.07 37.99
CA ASN A 417 -10.43 -13.83 39.38
C ASN A 417 -10.65 -15.07 40.27
N ALA A 418 -11.83 -15.70 40.17
CA ALA A 418 -12.15 -16.89 40.96
C ALA A 418 -11.22 -18.07 40.68
N ASN A 419 -10.84 -18.30 39.41
CA ASN A 419 -9.92 -19.37 39.03
C ASN A 419 -8.51 -19.19 39.61
N VAL A 420 -8.04 -17.94 39.73
CA VAL A 420 -6.74 -17.65 40.34
C VAL A 420 -6.78 -17.87 41.85
N ASP A 421 -7.86 -17.46 42.52
CA ASP A 421 -8.04 -17.68 43.95
C ASP A 421 -8.11 -19.18 44.29
N ALA A 422 -8.75 -19.98 43.44
CA ALA A 422 -8.76 -21.45 43.56
C ALA A 422 -7.37 -22.06 43.39
N ASN A 423 -6.58 -21.61 42.41
CA ASN A 423 -5.21 -22.10 42.16
C ASN A 423 -4.20 -21.68 43.24
N ARG A 424 -4.45 -20.60 43.99
CA ARG A 424 -3.66 -20.24 45.18
C ARG A 424 -3.97 -21.10 46.40
N GLY A 425 -5.10 -21.82 46.38
CA GLY A 425 -5.57 -22.67 47.48
C GLY A 425 -5.09 -24.13 47.43
N GLU A 426 -4.45 -24.58 46.35
CA GLU A 426 -3.87 -25.94 46.28
C GLU A 426 -2.41 -25.95 46.79
N PRO A 427 -2.10 -26.65 47.91
CA PRO A 427 -0.72 -26.85 48.31
C PRO A 427 -0.01 -27.74 47.29
N SER A 428 1.20 -27.35 46.89
CA SER A 428 2.07 -28.16 46.04
C SER A 428 2.17 -29.57 46.63
N ARG A 429 1.65 -30.59 45.93
CA ARG A 429 1.96 -31.98 46.24
C ARG A 429 3.41 -32.22 45.85
N THR A 430 4.31 -32.01 46.81
CA THR A 430 5.69 -32.46 46.77
C THR A 430 5.69 -33.94 46.40
N ARG A 431 6.35 -34.29 45.29
CA ARG A 431 6.66 -35.68 44.96
C ARG A 431 7.54 -36.26 46.08
N CYS A 432 6.95 -37.07 46.96
CA CYS A 432 7.72 -37.97 47.81
C CYS A 432 8.31 -39.08 46.93
N SER A 433 9.60 -39.00 46.67
CA SER A 433 10.41 -40.12 46.18
C SER A 433 10.58 -41.13 47.33
N PRO A 434 10.34 -42.44 47.13
CA PRO A 434 10.68 -43.42 48.15
C PRO A 434 12.19 -43.66 48.14
N PHE A 435 12.79 -43.51 49.32
CA PHE A 435 14.09 -44.05 49.68
C PHE A 435 14.18 -45.54 49.30
N SER A 436 15.24 -45.93 48.61
CA SER A 436 15.67 -47.33 48.52
C SER A 436 17.07 -47.43 49.12
N SER A 437 17.16 -48.12 50.26
CA SER A 437 18.41 -48.47 50.92
C SER A 437 19.00 -49.73 50.29
N LYS A 438 20.23 -49.64 49.78
CA LYS A 438 21.37 -50.51 50.09
C LYS A 438 22.62 -50.02 49.38
#